data_AF-A0A815SBW1-F1
#
_entry.id   AF-A0A815SBW1-F1
#
_cell.length_a   1.000
_cell.length_b   1.000
_cell.length_c   1.000
_cell.angle_alpha   90.00
_cell.angle_beta   90.00
_cell.angle_gamma   90.00
#
_symmetry.space_group_name_H-M   'P 1'
#
loop_
_entity.id
_entity.type
_entity.pdbx_description
1 polymer ?
#
loop_
_entity_poly.entity_id
_entity_poly.type
_entity_poly.pdbx_seq_one_letter_code
_entity_poly.pdbx_strand_id
1 'polypeptide(L)'
;MYVQPVGQIRNFEKLKNYESYNDEVVENYLERAVLYMNERTLREKRDEYAIIEDDFGPMLEKKLANGITPSFGTLKEACEQLDRNSDQHYKKSMETYTYFTKRGISKDEAKACAMAIAFYSGGYSALVSTSANYVCRMERKVAELYTDGEKLNSNALMVMYYLIKGLSRIDFYWGVVTRYVNLDKEDAKDYKPGEILTWLQFSSADKGGDNMTHFTGRNTVFKITSLTGRAIQYFSNCAEEEDEVLFLPHSSFLVCRVVECEPQRQIFLRQIELGLSKYVILWVDDNIFDENWGNKQLMEKATTLGTSVNVHFIPKSNTDSALSFLRSEFGQRLKDRESFRIVTDMKRTNEDDPSMAGVRLLMEVQEINNIPHTKVTFNTTSFVDSDARDYMINYPVPERKNKGQINTKQGRIENVIFDILPDKQVIVLDFADERMPGGLFLYGATTQEETICYNSDTYQALLDLKYNRFDGGFFIPEFGCLYIKHVQFFKPPAFNQRRIVDIIAAACYDLTGEHGLHETPHSAEAIAFNTKKKLQAIIAAAQANTEGNGENTYLILGPIGCGAFKNRLESIAKLWAEILLKPLSPDLNTQQRHAFQHIWFLSGTDQKLRVFERAFDLDIDQRL
;
A
#
# COMPACT_ATOMS: atom_id res chain seq x y z
N MET A 1 20.16 4.01 -28.32
CA MET A 1 19.03 3.61 -27.44
C MET A 1 18.19 4.85 -27.22
N TYR A 2 16.86 4.83 -27.33
CA TYR A 2 16.12 6.10 -27.17
C TYR A 2 15.97 6.42 -25.68
N VAL A 3 16.81 7.35 -25.21
CA VAL A 3 16.90 7.80 -23.83
C VAL A 3 16.39 9.23 -23.73
N GLN A 4 15.75 9.56 -22.62
CA GLN A 4 15.34 10.92 -22.30
C GLN A 4 15.97 11.33 -20.97
N PRO A 5 16.89 12.31 -20.94
CA PRO A 5 17.31 12.95 -19.71
C PRO A 5 16.14 13.69 -19.06
N VAL A 6 15.94 13.48 -17.76
CA VAL A 6 14.84 14.05 -16.96
C VAL A 6 15.38 15.07 -15.95
N GLY A 7 16.56 14.82 -15.40
CA GLY A 7 17.22 15.70 -14.45
C GLY A 7 18.62 15.23 -14.11
N GLN A 8 19.23 15.89 -13.15
CA GLN A 8 20.58 15.58 -12.68
C GLN A 8 20.77 15.90 -11.20
N ILE A 9 21.62 15.14 -10.53
CA ILE A 9 22.17 15.47 -9.22
C ILE A 9 23.51 16.16 -9.43
N ARG A 10 23.59 17.46 -9.14
CA ARG A 10 24.81 18.25 -9.40
C ARG A 10 25.95 17.82 -8.48
N ASN A 11 27.17 17.77 -9.02
CA ASN A 11 28.39 17.36 -8.30
C ASN A 11 28.29 15.96 -7.68
N PHE A 12 27.56 15.03 -8.32
CA PHE A 12 27.35 13.68 -7.81
C PHE A 12 28.67 12.94 -7.54
N GLU A 13 29.67 13.10 -8.41
CA GLU A 13 31.01 12.51 -8.28
C GLU A 13 31.83 13.01 -7.07
N LYS A 14 31.36 14.04 -6.35
CA LYS A 14 32.05 14.55 -5.15
C LYS A 14 31.45 14.02 -3.85
N LEU A 15 30.40 13.20 -3.94
CA LEU A 15 29.70 12.66 -2.77
C LEU A 15 30.50 11.48 -2.20
N LYS A 16 30.54 11.30 -0.88
CA LYS A 16 31.50 10.36 -0.27
C LYS A 16 31.16 8.87 -0.45
N ASN A 17 29.93 8.53 -0.83
CA ASN A 17 29.39 7.17 -0.77
C ASN A 17 28.76 6.68 -2.10
N TYR A 18 29.17 7.17 -3.29
CA TYR A 18 28.62 6.69 -4.58
C TYR A 18 29.44 5.54 -5.22
N GLU A 19 30.51 5.07 -4.58
CA GLU A 19 31.43 4.10 -5.19
C GLU A 19 30.80 2.72 -5.42
N SER A 20 29.75 2.38 -4.66
CA SER A 20 28.96 1.15 -4.80
C SER A 20 27.68 1.42 -5.59
N TYR A 21 27.56 0.79 -6.75
CA TYR A 21 26.45 1.04 -7.68
C TYR A 21 25.14 0.31 -7.34
N ASN A 22 25.23 -0.71 -6.49
CA ASN A 22 24.06 -1.40 -5.91
C ASN A 22 23.59 -0.74 -4.62
N ASP A 23 24.25 0.34 -4.20
CA ASP A 23 24.01 0.97 -2.92
C ASP A 23 22.78 1.87 -3.01
N GLU A 24 21.71 1.50 -2.31
CA GLU A 24 20.52 2.30 -2.14
C GLU A 24 20.81 3.69 -1.52
N VAL A 25 21.95 3.88 -0.86
CA VAL A 25 22.39 5.17 -0.30
C VAL A 25 22.50 6.24 -1.40
N VAL A 26 22.70 5.86 -2.67
CA VAL A 26 22.67 6.83 -3.79
C VAL A 26 21.33 7.56 -3.90
N GLU A 27 20.24 6.93 -3.46
CA GLU A 27 18.90 7.52 -3.50
C GLU A 27 18.71 8.60 -2.42
N ASN A 28 19.58 8.66 -1.40
CA ASN A 28 19.59 9.76 -0.41
C ASN A 28 19.98 11.10 -1.04
N TYR A 29 20.50 11.10 -2.26
CA TYR A 29 20.84 12.32 -2.99
C TYR A 29 19.74 12.78 -3.94
N LEU A 30 18.63 12.05 -4.06
CA LEU A 30 17.48 12.47 -4.87
C LEU A 30 16.90 13.81 -4.41
N GLU A 31 16.99 14.16 -3.13
CA GLU A 31 16.62 15.50 -2.63
C GLU A 31 17.35 16.64 -3.36
N ARG A 32 18.54 16.38 -3.92
CA ARG A 32 19.39 17.34 -4.64
C ARG A 32 19.17 17.29 -6.16
N ALA A 33 18.26 16.44 -6.63
CA ALA A 33 17.96 16.33 -8.05
C ALA A 33 17.34 17.62 -8.57
N VAL A 34 17.93 18.16 -9.63
CA VAL A 34 17.41 19.30 -10.36
C VAL A 34 16.89 18.80 -11.69
N LEU A 35 15.62 19.09 -11.97
CA LEU A 35 14.98 18.71 -13.21
C LEU A 35 15.36 19.68 -14.32
N TYR A 36 15.54 19.17 -15.54
CA TYR A 36 15.81 20.01 -16.71
C TYR A 36 14.61 20.86 -17.13
N MET A 37 13.47 20.55 -16.55
CA MET A 37 12.17 21.12 -16.85
C MET A 37 11.54 21.54 -15.53
N ASN A 38 11.00 22.76 -15.42
CA ASN A 38 10.34 23.20 -14.19
C ASN A 38 9.05 22.39 -13.93
N GLU A 39 8.53 22.39 -12.69
CA GLU A 39 7.38 21.57 -12.30
C GLU A 39 6.13 21.79 -13.18
N ARG A 40 5.79 23.04 -13.45
CA ARG A 40 4.63 23.40 -14.28
C ARG A 40 4.79 22.86 -15.70
N THR A 41 5.94 23.09 -16.31
CA THR A 41 6.24 22.59 -17.65
C THR A 41 6.34 21.07 -17.64
N LEU A 42 6.82 20.40 -16.60
CA LEU A 42 6.81 18.93 -16.53
C LEU A 42 5.41 18.34 -16.35
N ARG A 43 4.49 19.04 -15.68
CA ARG A 43 3.07 18.66 -15.60
C ARG A 43 2.35 18.87 -16.93
N GLU A 44 2.48 20.06 -17.53
CA GLU A 44 1.96 20.37 -18.87
C GLU A 44 2.56 19.41 -19.92
N LYS A 45 3.85 19.10 -19.78
CA LYS A 45 4.54 18.11 -20.59
C LYS A 45 4.23 16.68 -20.21
N ARG A 46 3.65 16.34 -19.06
CA ARG A 46 3.22 14.96 -18.82
C ARG A 46 2.04 14.62 -19.72
N ASP A 47 1.14 15.59 -19.87
CA ASP A 47 -0.01 15.51 -20.77
C ASP A 47 0.42 15.61 -22.26
N GLU A 48 1.54 16.28 -22.54
CA GLU A 48 2.09 16.46 -23.90
C GLU A 48 3.18 15.44 -24.28
N TYR A 49 3.91 14.83 -23.34
CA TYR A 49 5.08 13.96 -23.60
C TYR A 49 4.75 12.48 -23.48
N ALA A 50 3.51 12.18 -23.07
CA ALA A 50 3.00 10.84 -22.90
C ALA A 50 4.00 10.04 -22.03
N ILE A 51 4.13 10.39 -20.76
CA ILE A 51 4.74 9.47 -19.79
C ILE A 51 3.68 8.39 -19.59
N ILE A 52 3.69 7.41 -20.49
CA ILE A 52 2.60 6.44 -20.66
C ILE A 52 2.76 5.28 -19.68
N GLU A 53 3.24 5.50 -18.46
CA GLU A 53 3.35 4.40 -17.48
C GLU A 53 1.98 3.97 -16.94
N ASP A 54 1.07 4.93 -16.78
CA ASP A 54 -0.31 4.70 -16.33
C ASP A 54 -1.24 4.29 -17.46
N ASP A 55 -1.07 4.91 -18.63
CA ASP A 55 -2.03 4.84 -19.73
C ASP A 55 -1.60 3.84 -20.81
N PHE A 56 -0.50 3.08 -20.64
CA PHE A 56 0.02 2.28 -21.76
C PHE A 56 -1.00 1.23 -22.18
N GLY A 57 -1.48 0.44 -21.21
CA GLY A 57 -2.53 -0.55 -21.42
C GLY A 57 -3.82 0.08 -21.96
N PRO A 58 -4.44 1.03 -21.24
CA PRO A 58 -5.67 1.70 -21.68
C PRO A 58 -5.57 2.36 -23.07
N MET A 59 -4.44 2.95 -23.42
CA MET A 59 -4.18 3.52 -24.74
C MET A 59 -4.10 2.42 -25.80
N LEU A 60 -3.35 1.34 -25.55
CA LEU A 60 -3.30 0.19 -26.47
C LEU A 60 -4.70 -0.39 -26.68
N GLU A 61 -5.49 -0.54 -25.62
CA GLU A 61 -6.90 -0.96 -25.69
C GLU A 61 -7.72 -0.04 -26.58
N LYS A 62 -7.61 1.29 -26.40
CA LYS A 62 -8.30 2.28 -27.22
C LYS A 62 -7.88 2.21 -28.70
N LYS A 63 -6.60 1.97 -28.99
CA LYS A 63 -6.10 1.84 -30.38
C LYS A 63 -6.57 0.53 -31.01
N LEU A 64 -6.70 -0.55 -30.23
CA LEU A 64 -7.23 -1.85 -30.67
C LEU A 64 -8.76 -1.84 -30.86
N ALA A 65 -9.48 -1.02 -30.09
CA ALA A 65 -10.93 -0.88 -30.14
C ALA A 65 -11.49 -0.46 -31.52
N ASN A 66 -10.65 -0.01 -32.45
CA ASN A 66 -11.00 0.27 -33.85
C ASN A 66 -11.16 -1.01 -34.70
N GLY A 67 -11.83 -2.03 -34.18
CA GLY A 67 -12.32 -3.18 -34.96
C GLY A 67 -11.59 -4.52 -34.78
N ILE A 68 -10.65 -4.66 -33.83
CA ILE A 68 -10.00 -5.94 -33.52
C ILE A 68 -10.29 -6.32 -32.07
N THR A 69 -10.99 -7.43 -31.85
CA THR A 69 -11.19 -7.99 -30.51
C THR A 69 -9.94 -8.74 -30.08
N PRO A 70 -9.21 -8.31 -29.03
CA PRO A 70 -8.03 -9.03 -28.56
C PRO A 70 -8.44 -10.41 -28.03
N SER A 71 -7.77 -11.45 -28.50
CA SER A 71 -7.87 -12.83 -28.01
C SER A 71 -6.59 -13.58 -28.31
N PHE A 72 -6.42 -14.78 -27.76
CA PHE A 72 -5.32 -15.65 -28.15
C PHE A 72 -5.33 -15.95 -29.66
N GLY A 73 -6.51 -16.15 -30.24
CA GLY A 73 -6.66 -16.40 -31.68
C GLY A 73 -6.17 -15.23 -32.53
N THR A 74 -6.59 -14.00 -32.22
CA THR A 74 -6.17 -12.82 -32.98
C THR A 74 -4.70 -12.47 -32.78
N LEU A 75 -4.13 -12.74 -31.59
CA LEU A 75 -2.68 -12.64 -31.39
C LEU A 75 -1.92 -13.69 -32.22
N LYS A 76 -2.40 -14.93 -32.28
CA LYS A 76 -1.76 -15.99 -33.06
C LYS A 76 -1.70 -15.63 -34.54
N GLU A 77 -2.82 -15.17 -35.10
CA GLU A 77 -2.89 -14.68 -36.49
C GLU A 77 -1.94 -13.49 -36.73
N ALA A 78 -1.87 -12.55 -35.79
CA ALA A 78 -0.93 -11.44 -35.85
C ALA A 78 0.53 -11.92 -35.86
N CYS A 79 0.87 -12.90 -35.02
CA CYS A 79 2.21 -13.50 -34.99
C CYS A 79 2.52 -14.27 -36.28
N GLU A 80 1.57 -15.04 -36.83
CA GLU A 80 1.73 -15.77 -38.11
C GLU A 80 1.96 -14.84 -39.32
N GLN A 81 1.37 -13.64 -39.29
CA GLN A 81 1.59 -12.64 -40.33
C GLN A 81 2.96 -11.96 -40.21
N LEU A 82 3.52 -11.88 -39.00
CA LEU A 82 4.82 -11.28 -38.72
C LEU A 82 5.97 -12.28 -38.83
N ASP A 83 5.72 -13.54 -38.47
CA ASP A 83 6.63 -14.68 -38.51
C ASP A 83 5.97 -15.89 -39.17
N ARG A 84 6.56 -16.35 -40.28
CA ARG A 84 6.10 -17.55 -40.98
C ARG A 84 6.39 -18.86 -40.22
N ASN A 85 7.22 -18.83 -39.17
CA ASN A 85 7.58 -19.97 -38.32
C ASN A 85 7.09 -19.79 -36.86
N SER A 86 5.89 -19.22 -36.67
CA SER A 86 5.34 -18.88 -35.35
C SER A 86 4.99 -20.08 -34.44
N ASP A 87 5.12 -21.32 -34.94
CA ASP A 87 4.78 -22.56 -34.23
C ASP A 87 5.62 -22.74 -32.95
N GLN A 88 6.86 -22.25 -32.96
CA GLN A 88 7.73 -22.22 -31.77
C GLN A 88 7.11 -21.41 -30.63
N HIS A 89 6.64 -20.19 -30.90
CA HIS A 89 6.01 -19.33 -29.89
C HIS A 89 4.71 -19.94 -29.35
N TYR A 90 3.95 -20.62 -30.21
CA TYR A 90 2.74 -21.34 -29.81
C TYR A 90 3.07 -22.46 -28.83
N LYS A 91 4.07 -23.30 -29.15
CA LYS A 91 4.51 -24.40 -28.26
C LYS A 91 4.94 -23.87 -26.89
N LYS A 92 5.80 -22.84 -26.88
CA LYS A 92 6.27 -22.20 -25.64
C LYS A 92 5.11 -21.60 -24.82
N SER A 93 4.12 -21.03 -25.48
CA SER A 93 2.90 -20.55 -24.82
C SER A 93 2.12 -21.70 -24.15
N MET A 94 1.96 -22.84 -24.82
CA MET A 94 1.25 -24.00 -24.24
C MET A 94 1.97 -24.61 -23.03
N GLU A 95 3.29 -24.48 -22.96
CA GLU A 95 4.09 -24.91 -21.81
C GLU A 95 3.94 -23.97 -20.61
N THR A 96 3.89 -22.66 -20.86
CA THR A 96 4.11 -21.64 -19.81
C THR A 96 2.84 -20.92 -19.35
N TYR A 97 1.72 -20.99 -20.09
CA TYR A 97 0.49 -20.24 -19.77
C TYR A 97 -0.08 -20.53 -18.37
N THR A 98 0.19 -21.72 -17.82
CA THR A 98 -0.32 -22.11 -16.50
C THR A 98 0.19 -21.22 -15.37
N TYR A 99 1.34 -20.56 -15.56
CA TYR A 99 1.85 -19.54 -14.66
C TYR A 99 0.85 -18.41 -14.46
N PHE A 100 0.26 -17.92 -15.56
CA PHE A 100 -0.68 -16.80 -15.54
C PHE A 100 -2.07 -17.21 -15.06
N THR A 101 -2.54 -18.43 -15.38
CA THR A 101 -3.84 -18.90 -14.88
C THR A 101 -3.86 -19.04 -13.36
N LYS A 102 -2.73 -19.42 -12.75
CA LYS A 102 -2.57 -19.45 -11.28
C LYS A 102 -2.65 -18.05 -10.63
N ARG A 103 -2.46 -17.00 -11.43
CA ARG A 103 -2.55 -15.59 -11.04
C ARG A 103 -3.89 -14.94 -11.45
N GLY A 104 -4.91 -15.75 -11.70
CA GLY A 104 -6.30 -15.30 -11.78
C GLY A 104 -6.78 -14.78 -13.14
N ILE A 105 -6.00 -14.94 -14.22
CA ILE A 105 -6.49 -14.57 -15.56
C ILE A 105 -7.02 -15.74 -16.38
N SER A 106 -7.91 -15.42 -17.32
CA SER A 106 -8.57 -16.42 -18.18
C SER A 106 -7.55 -17.24 -18.98
N LYS A 107 -7.92 -18.47 -19.33
CA LYS A 107 -7.05 -19.36 -20.11
C LYS A 107 -6.68 -18.77 -21.48
N ASP A 108 -7.60 -18.03 -22.11
CA ASP A 108 -7.35 -17.35 -23.38
C ASP A 108 -6.28 -16.27 -23.22
N GLU A 109 -6.48 -15.37 -22.27
CA GLU A 109 -5.55 -14.27 -21.98
C GLU A 109 -4.18 -14.79 -21.52
N ALA A 110 -4.15 -15.84 -20.69
CA ALA A 110 -2.93 -16.46 -20.20
C ALA A 110 -2.05 -17.00 -21.34
N LYS A 111 -2.67 -17.66 -22.33
CA LYS A 111 -1.98 -18.15 -23.53
C LYS A 111 -1.47 -17.00 -24.38
N ALA A 112 -2.26 -15.94 -24.51
CA ALA A 112 -1.88 -14.75 -25.27
C ALA A 112 -0.67 -14.04 -24.63
N CYS A 113 -0.69 -13.82 -23.32
CA CYS A 113 0.43 -13.23 -22.58
C CYS A 113 1.72 -14.06 -22.75
N ALA A 114 1.63 -15.38 -22.55
CA ALA A 114 2.76 -16.29 -22.71
C ALA A 114 3.32 -16.28 -24.15
N MET A 115 2.43 -16.29 -25.16
CA MET A 115 2.85 -16.25 -26.56
C MET A 115 3.51 -14.92 -26.94
N ALA A 116 3.01 -13.79 -26.43
CA ALA A 116 3.59 -12.49 -26.71
C ALA A 116 5.02 -12.36 -26.16
N ILE A 117 5.30 -12.90 -24.98
CA ILE A 117 6.66 -12.92 -24.40
C ILE A 117 7.58 -13.85 -25.19
N ALA A 118 7.09 -15.05 -25.56
CA ALA A 118 7.83 -15.98 -26.40
C ALA A 118 8.12 -15.41 -27.80
N PHE A 119 7.18 -14.64 -28.36
CA PHE A 119 7.35 -13.93 -29.63
C PHE A 119 8.40 -12.83 -29.53
N TYR A 120 8.31 -12.00 -28.47
CA TYR A 120 9.27 -10.92 -28.23
C TYR A 120 10.72 -11.44 -28.12
N SER A 121 10.93 -12.48 -27.32
CA SER A 121 12.24 -13.10 -27.10
C SER A 121 12.76 -13.89 -28.30
N GLY A 122 11.88 -14.44 -29.15
CA GLY A 122 12.25 -15.23 -30.32
C GLY A 122 12.73 -14.42 -31.54
N GLY A 123 13.35 -13.25 -31.35
CA GLY A 123 13.95 -12.44 -32.42
C GLY A 123 13.14 -11.23 -32.90
N TYR A 124 11.96 -10.96 -32.32
CA TYR A 124 11.06 -9.87 -32.75
C TYR A 124 11.08 -8.64 -31.83
N SER A 125 12.02 -8.57 -30.89
CA SER A 125 12.18 -7.46 -29.95
C SER A 125 12.34 -6.10 -30.63
N ALA A 126 13.05 -6.03 -31.76
CA ALA A 126 13.24 -4.80 -32.54
C ALA A 126 11.92 -4.27 -33.14
N LEU A 127 11.06 -5.16 -33.64
CA LEU A 127 9.76 -4.81 -34.22
C LEU A 127 8.81 -4.24 -33.16
N VAL A 128 8.75 -4.90 -32.00
CA VAL A 128 7.92 -4.45 -30.87
C VAL A 128 8.44 -3.12 -30.32
N SER A 129 9.76 -2.97 -30.18
CA SER A 129 10.38 -1.72 -29.71
C SER A 129 10.16 -0.55 -30.68
N THR A 130 10.22 -0.80 -31.99
CA THR A 130 9.90 0.19 -33.03
C THR A 130 8.44 0.64 -32.92
N SER A 131 7.51 -0.30 -32.74
CA SER A 131 6.10 0.04 -32.56
C SER A 131 5.88 0.84 -31.28
N ALA A 132 6.61 0.54 -30.20
CA ALA A 132 6.49 1.27 -28.94
C ALA A 132 6.89 2.74 -29.13
N ASN A 133 7.99 2.99 -29.86
CA ASN A 133 8.39 4.35 -30.23
C ASN A 133 7.30 5.09 -31.00
N TYR A 134 6.71 4.45 -32.00
CA TYR A 134 5.70 5.08 -32.84
C TYR A 134 4.51 5.52 -31.99
N VAL A 135 4.06 4.66 -31.07
CA VAL A 135 3.00 4.95 -30.12
C VAL A 135 3.37 6.13 -29.20
N CYS A 136 4.57 6.12 -28.62
CA CYS A 136 5.07 7.24 -27.80
C CYS A 136 5.17 8.56 -28.59
N ARG A 137 5.57 8.53 -29.87
CA ARG A 137 5.68 9.73 -30.74
C ARG A 137 4.33 10.29 -31.14
N MET A 138 3.34 9.44 -31.42
CA MET A 138 2.00 9.88 -31.80
C MET A 138 1.30 10.68 -30.70
N GLU A 139 1.43 10.25 -29.45
CA GLU A 139 0.81 10.93 -28.32
C GLU A 139 1.56 12.23 -27.94
N ARG A 140 2.80 12.40 -28.44
CA ARG A 140 3.59 13.63 -28.22
C ARG A 140 3.09 14.87 -28.97
N LYS A 141 2.18 14.73 -29.95
CA LYS A 141 1.81 15.80 -30.91
C LYS A 141 3.00 16.57 -31.53
N VAL A 142 4.22 16.03 -31.50
CA VAL A 142 5.38 16.63 -32.16
C VAL A 142 5.30 16.28 -33.65
N ALA A 143 4.59 17.13 -34.39
CA ALA A 143 4.32 16.98 -35.83
C ALA A 143 5.58 16.94 -36.71
N GLU A 144 6.76 17.29 -36.18
CA GLU A 144 8.00 17.45 -36.94
C GLU A 144 8.87 16.18 -37.01
N LEU A 145 8.55 15.12 -36.25
CA LEU A 145 9.32 13.85 -36.24
C LEU A 145 8.71 12.74 -37.11
N TYR A 146 7.62 13.03 -37.84
CA TYR A 146 7.09 12.09 -38.81
C TYR A 146 7.96 12.13 -40.08
N THR A 147 8.86 11.15 -40.23
CA THR A 147 9.33 10.82 -41.57
C THR A 147 8.15 10.22 -42.34
N ASP A 148 7.77 10.83 -43.45
CA ASP A 148 6.72 10.34 -44.36
C ASP A 148 6.93 8.85 -44.68
N GLY A 149 6.23 7.95 -43.98
CA GLY A 149 6.28 6.51 -44.27
C GLY A 149 6.14 5.55 -43.09
N GLU A 150 6.45 5.92 -41.85
CA GLU A 150 6.25 5.03 -40.69
C GLU A 150 4.75 4.92 -40.35
N LYS A 151 4.19 3.71 -40.39
CA LYS A 151 2.80 3.43 -39.99
C LYS A 151 2.79 2.46 -38.81
N LEU A 152 1.87 2.67 -37.86
CA LEU A 152 1.62 1.73 -36.77
C LEU A 152 1.24 0.37 -37.35
N ASN A 153 2.01 -0.67 -37.01
CA ASN A 153 1.67 -2.03 -37.38
C ASN A 153 0.66 -2.60 -36.35
N SER A 154 -0.58 -2.83 -36.78
CA SER A 154 -1.66 -3.36 -35.92
C SER A 154 -1.33 -4.74 -35.32
N ASN A 155 -0.56 -5.56 -36.02
CA ASN A 155 -0.15 -6.88 -35.52
C ASN A 155 0.89 -6.73 -34.41
N ALA A 156 1.87 -5.85 -34.58
CA ALA A 156 2.87 -5.57 -33.54
C ALA A 156 2.24 -4.87 -32.33
N LEU A 157 1.18 -4.07 -32.53
CA LEU A 157 0.38 -3.47 -31.46
C LEU A 157 -0.33 -4.54 -30.62
N MET A 158 -0.89 -5.58 -31.25
CA MET A 158 -1.51 -6.72 -30.56
C MET A 158 -0.49 -7.50 -29.72
N VAL A 159 0.70 -7.75 -30.27
CA VAL A 159 1.81 -8.37 -29.53
C VAL A 159 2.19 -7.54 -28.32
N MET A 160 2.35 -6.22 -28.49
CA MET A 160 2.72 -5.31 -27.41
C MET A 160 1.66 -5.24 -26.30
N TYR A 161 0.38 -5.25 -26.66
CA TYR A 161 -0.73 -5.29 -25.69
C TYR A 161 -0.63 -6.50 -24.77
N TYR A 162 -0.47 -7.70 -25.33
CA TYR A 162 -0.32 -8.91 -24.52
C TYR A 162 1.05 -9.04 -23.85
N LEU A 163 2.11 -8.46 -24.42
CA LEU A 163 3.42 -8.41 -23.79
C LEU A 163 3.36 -7.62 -22.48
N ILE A 164 2.79 -6.40 -22.50
CA ILE A 164 2.67 -5.56 -21.30
C ILE A 164 1.75 -6.20 -20.27
N LYS A 165 0.62 -6.75 -20.72
CA LYS A 165 -0.32 -7.47 -19.86
C LYS A 165 0.33 -8.69 -19.21
N GLY A 166 1.17 -9.42 -19.94
CA GLY A 166 1.95 -10.54 -19.41
C GLY A 166 3.00 -10.08 -18.39
N LEU A 167 3.83 -9.10 -18.75
CA LEU A 167 4.89 -8.57 -17.89
C LEU A 167 4.36 -7.99 -16.59
N SER A 168 3.19 -7.35 -16.61
CA SER A 168 2.56 -6.82 -15.40
C SER A 168 2.17 -7.89 -14.37
N ARG A 169 2.19 -9.18 -14.77
CA ARG A 169 1.87 -10.35 -13.92
C ARG A 169 3.10 -11.18 -13.56
N ILE A 170 4.28 -10.79 -14.04
CA ILE A 170 5.54 -11.39 -13.67
C ILE A 170 6.07 -10.64 -12.45
N ASP A 171 6.63 -11.40 -11.51
CA ASP A 171 7.16 -10.90 -10.25
C ASP A 171 8.38 -9.98 -10.51
N PHE A 172 8.65 -9.05 -9.60
CA PHE A 172 9.77 -8.12 -9.74
C PHE A 172 11.10 -8.84 -9.53
N TYR A 173 12.07 -8.56 -10.39
CA TYR A 173 13.45 -8.96 -10.19
C TYR A 173 14.23 -7.86 -9.46
N TRP A 174 14.63 -8.17 -8.23
CA TRP A 174 15.50 -7.33 -7.41
C TRP A 174 16.90 -7.91 -7.42
N GLY A 175 17.78 -7.29 -8.18
CA GLY A 175 19.13 -7.83 -8.37
C GLY A 175 19.90 -7.07 -9.44
N VAL A 176 21.12 -7.51 -9.68
CA VAL A 176 22.00 -6.91 -10.68
C VAL A 176 21.82 -7.65 -12.00
N VAL A 177 21.67 -6.88 -13.08
CA VAL A 177 21.66 -7.41 -14.44
C VAL A 177 22.72 -6.70 -15.28
N THR A 178 23.20 -7.39 -16.31
CA THR A 178 24.22 -6.89 -17.23
C THR A 178 23.63 -6.74 -18.63
N ARG A 179 23.86 -5.61 -19.30
CA ARG A 179 23.47 -5.41 -20.70
C ARG A 179 24.64 -4.91 -21.52
N TYR A 180 24.98 -5.61 -22.59
CA TYR A 180 26.03 -5.23 -23.53
C TYR A 180 25.43 -4.43 -24.70
N VAL A 181 25.95 -3.23 -24.96
CA VAL A 181 25.43 -2.34 -26.01
C VAL A 181 26.58 -1.66 -26.78
N ASN A 182 26.27 -1.17 -27.98
CA ASN A 182 27.11 -0.20 -28.66
C ASN A 182 26.51 1.19 -28.45
N LEU A 183 27.22 2.04 -27.73
CA LEU A 183 26.90 3.47 -27.64
C LEU A 183 27.87 4.25 -28.52
N ASP A 184 27.36 5.08 -29.40
CA ASP A 184 28.20 6.06 -30.09
C ASP A 184 28.57 7.22 -29.16
N LYS A 185 29.42 8.13 -29.65
CA LYS A 185 29.92 9.26 -28.86
C LYS A 185 28.83 10.26 -28.48
N GLU A 186 27.70 10.33 -29.20
CA GLU A 186 26.62 11.25 -28.90
C GLU A 186 25.71 10.66 -27.82
N ASP A 187 25.23 9.43 -28.01
CA ASP A 187 24.40 8.71 -27.03
C ASP A 187 25.12 8.59 -25.68
N ALA A 188 26.44 8.41 -25.69
CA ALA A 188 27.21 8.25 -24.46
C ALA A 188 27.37 9.54 -23.63
N LYS A 189 27.00 10.71 -24.16
CA LYS A 189 27.01 12.00 -23.42
C LYS A 189 25.88 12.13 -22.41
N ASP A 190 24.79 11.37 -22.60
CA ASP A 190 23.65 11.36 -21.71
C ASP A 190 23.95 10.53 -20.44
N TYR A 191 24.89 9.60 -20.50
CA TYR A 191 25.25 8.75 -19.36
C TYR A 191 26.39 9.35 -18.53
N LYS A 192 26.11 10.42 -17.79
CA LYS A 192 27.07 11.05 -16.86
C LYS A 192 26.70 10.74 -15.41
N PRO A 193 27.67 10.57 -14.48
CA PRO A 193 27.35 10.36 -13.07
C PRO A 193 26.44 11.46 -12.51
N GLY A 194 25.36 11.05 -11.85
CA GLY A 194 24.30 11.93 -11.35
C GLY A 194 23.16 12.18 -12.33
N GLU A 195 23.27 11.78 -13.59
CA GLU A 195 22.19 11.96 -14.56
C GLU A 195 21.01 11.04 -14.25
N ILE A 196 19.79 11.55 -14.37
CA ILE A 196 18.55 10.80 -14.25
C ILE A 196 17.95 10.64 -15.65
N LEU A 197 17.88 9.40 -16.10
CA LEU A 197 17.55 9.00 -17.47
C LEU A 197 16.31 8.12 -17.49
N THR A 198 15.46 8.28 -18.49
CA THR A 198 14.34 7.39 -18.76
C THR A 198 14.55 6.67 -20.09
N TRP A 199 14.48 5.34 -20.07
CA TRP A 199 14.52 4.54 -21.31
C TRP A 199 13.12 4.48 -21.90
N LEU A 200 12.96 4.87 -23.16
CA LEU A 200 11.64 5.01 -23.78
C LEU A 200 11.16 3.75 -24.51
N GLN A 201 11.90 2.65 -24.39
CA GLN A 201 11.62 1.38 -25.08
C GLN A 201 11.85 0.21 -24.14
N PHE A 202 11.28 -0.95 -24.50
CA PHE A 202 11.67 -2.21 -23.90
C PHE A 202 13.18 -2.42 -24.01
N SER A 203 13.78 -2.88 -22.93
CA SER A 203 15.20 -3.21 -22.90
C SER A 203 15.40 -4.49 -22.09
N SER A 204 16.04 -5.50 -22.67
CA SER A 204 16.42 -6.72 -21.95
C SER A 204 17.81 -6.59 -21.31
N ALA A 205 18.07 -7.32 -20.25
CA ALA A 205 19.39 -7.45 -19.67
C ALA A 205 19.53 -8.88 -19.15
N ASP A 206 20.75 -9.39 -19.08
CA ASP A 206 21.00 -10.75 -18.63
C ASP A 206 21.28 -10.76 -17.11
N LYS A 207 20.72 -11.74 -16.38
CA LYS A 207 21.02 -11.93 -14.94
C LYS A 207 22.44 -12.46 -14.69
N GLY A 208 23.10 -13.01 -15.70
CA GLY A 208 24.42 -13.61 -15.64
C GLY A 208 25.55 -12.62 -15.35
N GLY A 209 26.62 -13.16 -14.75
CA GLY A 209 27.84 -12.44 -14.38
C GLY A 209 28.76 -12.12 -15.57
N ASP A 210 29.92 -11.51 -15.28
CA ASP A 210 30.90 -10.91 -16.22
C ASP A 210 31.47 -11.82 -17.34
N ASN A 211 31.07 -13.09 -17.42
CA ASN A 211 31.62 -14.09 -18.35
C ASN A 211 30.71 -14.38 -19.56
N MET A 212 30.06 -13.36 -20.13
CA MET A 212 29.32 -13.53 -21.39
C MET A 212 30.28 -13.40 -22.59
N THR A 213 30.91 -14.53 -22.96
CA THR A 213 31.89 -14.63 -24.06
C THR A 213 31.33 -14.23 -25.44
N HIS A 214 30.01 -14.13 -25.60
CA HIS A 214 29.34 -13.83 -26.87
C HIS A 214 29.18 -12.33 -27.19
N PHE A 215 29.46 -11.41 -26.25
CA PHE A 215 29.24 -9.96 -26.43
C PHE A 215 30.51 -9.09 -26.34
N THR A 216 31.69 -9.71 -26.46
CA THR A 216 33.01 -9.03 -26.42
C THR A 216 33.21 -7.96 -27.51
N GLY A 217 32.41 -7.97 -28.58
CA GLY A 217 32.43 -6.95 -29.64
C GLY A 217 31.63 -5.67 -29.36
N ARG A 218 30.94 -5.59 -28.20
CA ARG A 218 30.20 -4.39 -27.79
C ARG A 218 31.12 -3.39 -27.07
N ASN A 219 30.95 -2.09 -27.28
CA ASN A 219 31.85 -1.08 -26.69
C ASN A 219 31.45 -0.60 -25.29
N THR A 220 30.27 -0.98 -24.79
CA THR A 220 29.75 -0.53 -23.51
C THR A 220 29.03 -1.66 -22.78
N VAL A 221 29.23 -1.74 -21.47
CA VAL A 221 28.54 -2.64 -20.55
C VAL A 221 27.75 -1.83 -19.54
N PHE A 222 26.45 -2.07 -19.47
CA PHE A 222 25.59 -1.57 -18.41
C PHE A 222 25.52 -2.58 -17.27
N LYS A 223 25.77 -2.10 -16.06
CA LYS A 223 25.56 -2.83 -14.80
C LYS A 223 24.40 -2.19 -14.07
N ILE A 224 23.28 -2.88 -14.00
CA ILE A 224 21.99 -2.28 -13.64
C ILE A 224 21.46 -2.96 -12.39
N THR A 225 21.21 -2.19 -11.33
CA THR A 225 20.44 -2.68 -10.18
C THR A 225 18.95 -2.51 -10.48
N SER A 226 18.27 -3.62 -10.72
CA SER A 226 16.84 -3.68 -11.09
C SER A 226 15.94 -3.52 -9.87
N LEU A 227 14.82 -2.80 -10.07
CA LEU A 227 13.71 -2.67 -9.13
C LEU A 227 12.40 -3.23 -9.69
N THR A 228 12.13 -2.98 -10.97
CA THR A 228 10.91 -3.39 -11.64
C THR A 228 11.16 -4.17 -12.92
N GLY A 229 12.40 -4.62 -13.18
CA GLY A 229 12.67 -5.59 -14.24
C GLY A 229 11.89 -6.90 -14.05
N ARG A 230 11.49 -7.55 -15.14
CA ARG A 230 10.74 -8.81 -15.13
C ARG A 230 11.59 -9.96 -15.63
N ALA A 231 11.80 -10.98 -14.82
CA ALA A 231 12.52 -12.18 -15.25
C ALA A 231 11.67 -12.99 -16.23
N ILE A 232 12.08 -13.06 -17.50
CA ILE A 232 11.30 -13.66 -18.58
C ILE A 232 11.86 -14.99 -19.09
N GLN A 233 13.00 -15.48 -18.56
CA GLN A 233 13.63 -16.73 -18.99
C GLN A 233 12.64 -17.89 -19.13
N TYR A 234 11.77 -18.11 -18.13
CA TYR A 234 10.77 -19.18 -18.16
C TYR A 234 9.87 -19.15 -19.40
N PHE A 235 9.53 -17.95 -19.88
CA PHE A 235 8.66 -17.70 -21.04
C PHE A 235 9.44 -17.53 -22.35
N SER A 236 10.76 -17.42 -22.27
CA SER A 236 11.61 -17.11 -23.41
C SER A 236 11.77 -18.31 -24.35
N ASN A 237 11.81 -18.02 -25.64
CA ASN A 237 12.19 -18.98 -26.67
C ASN A 237 13.68 -19.32 -26.65
N CYS A 238 14.50 -18.51 -25.98
CA CYS A 238 15.94 -18.66 -25.84
C CYS A 238 16.33 -19.01 -24.39
N ALA A 239 15.43 -19.64 -23.64
CA ALA A 239 15.58 -19.88 -22.19
C ALA A 239 16.83 -20.70 -21.81
N GLU A 240 17.36 -21.52 -22.72
CA GLU A 240 18.57 -22.32 -22.51
C GLU A 240 19.86 -21.51 -22.68
N GLU A 241 19.79 -20.36 -23.37
CA GLU A 241 20.94 -19.55 -23.76
C GLU A 241 21.00 -18.22 -23.00
N GLU A 242 19.86 -17.68 -22.57
CA GLU A 242 19.75 -16.35 -21.96
C GLU A 242 18.89 -16.37 -20.68
N ASP A 243 19.33 -15.69 -19.62
CA ASP A 243 18.54 -15.46 -18.40
C ASP A 243 18.07 -14.01 -18.37
N GLU A 244 17.12 -13.71 -19.27
CA GLU A 244 16.70 -12.34 -19.54
C GLU A 244 15.79 -11.75 -18.45
N VAL A 245 16.08 -10.50 -18.12
CA VAL A 245 15.23 -9.57 -17.38
C VAL A 245 14.82 -8.45 -18.32
N LEU A 246 13.52 -8.25 -18.48
CA LEU A 246 12.95 -7.24 -19.35
C LEU A 246 12.49 -6.02 -18.55
N PHE A 247 13.01 -4.86 -18.93
CA PHE A 247 12.54 -3.55 -18.47
C PHE A 247 11.44 -3.05 -19.39
N LEU A 248 10.37 -2.52 -18.81
CA LEU A 248 9.27 -1.91 -19.56
C LEU A 248 9.73 -0.55 -20.14
N PRO A 249 9.04 -0.04 -21.18
CA PRO A 249 9.20 1.35 -21.58
C PRO A 249 8.98 2.27 -20.40
N HIS A 250 9.73 3.37 -20.37
CA HIS A 250 9.76 4.40 -19.33
C HIS A 250 10.46 4.02 -18.01
N SER A 251 11.09 2.84 -17.92
CA SER A 251 12.00 2.55 -16.79
C SER A 251 13.06 3.65 -16.64
N SER A 252 13.18 4.15 -15.42
CA SER A 252 14.05 5.29 -15.09
C SER A 252 15.25 4.86 -14.25
N PHE A 253 16.39 5.51 -14.50
CA PHE A 253 17.69 5.12 -13.95
C PHE A 253 18.47 6.35 -13.49
N LEU A 254 19.12 6.24 -12.34
CA LEU A 254 20.21 7.11 -11.93
C LEU A 254 21.53 6.53 -12.42
N VAL A 255 22.33 7.34 -13.10
CA VAL A 255 23.69 6.98 -13.48
C VAL A 255 24.59 7.14 -12.26
N CYS A 256 25.01 6.04 -11.65
CA CYS A 256 25.79 6.06 -10.41
C CYS A 256 27.28 6.32 -10.68
N ARG A 257 27.83 5.65 -11.70
CA ARG A 257 29.26 5.66 -11.98
C ARG A 257 29.51 5.33 -13.45
N VAL A 258 30.56 5.93 -14.01
CA VAL A 258 31.09 5.60 -15.33
C VAL A 258 32.55 5.26 -15.18
N VAL A 259 32.98 4.13 -15.74
CA VAL A 259 34.38 3.73 -15.78
C VAL A 259 34.77 3.58 -17.24
N GLU A 260 35.63 4.48 -17.71
CA GLU A 260 36.24 4.38 -19.02
C GLU A 260 37.35 3.31 -18.96
N CYS A 261 37.11 2.15 -19.57
CA CYS A 261 38.10 1.10 -19.76
C CYS A 261 38.17 0.78 -21.26
N GLU A 262 39.36 0.58 -21.80
CA GLU A 262 39.52 0.04 -23.15
C GLU A 262 39.60 -1.49 -23.06
N PRO A 263 38.87 -2.27 -23.87
CA PRO A 263 38.05 -1.83 -25.02
C PRO A 263 36.57 -1.54 -24.70
N GLN A 264 36.14 -1.62 -23.44
CA GLN A 264 34.74 -1.53 -23.03
C GLN A 264 34.50 -0.57 -21.86
N ARG A 265 33.74 0.49 -22.10
CA ARG A 265 33.23 1.38 -21.05
C ARG A 265 32.24 0.63 -20.17
N GLN A 266 32.30 0.84 -18.86
CA GLN A 266 31.29 0.35 -17.92
C GLN A 266 30.45 1.51 -17.39
N ILE A 267 29.13 1.38 -17.47
CA ILE A 267 28.18 2.35 -16.91
C ILE A 267 27.31 1.64 -15.89
N PHE A 268 27.30 2.19 -14.68
CA PHE A 268 26.59 1.64 -13.56
C PHE A 268 25.30 2.43 -13.33
N LEU A 269 24.17 1.72 -13.35
CA LEU A 269 22.82 2.28 -13.30
C LEU A 269 22.09 1.71 -12.10
N ARG A 270 21.44 2.58 -11.32
CA ARG A 270 20.44 2.18 -10.34
C ARG A 270 19.07 2.49 -10.90
N GLN A 271 18.21 1.49 -11.07
CA GLN A 271 16.82 1.78 -11.40
C GLN A 271 16.17 2.53 -10.23
N ILE A 272 15.40 3.58 -10.53
CA ILE A 272 14.69 4.39 -9.54
C ILE A 272 13.24 4.62 -9.95
N GLU A 273 12.36 4.70 -8.96
CA GLU A 273 10.94 4.97 -9.16
C GLU A 273 10.65 6.45 -8.82
N LEU A 274 10.23 7.21 -9.83
CA LEU A 274 10.12 8.67 -9.77
C LEU A 274 8.72 9.16 -9.38
N GLY A 275 7.79 8.25 -9.07
CA GLY A 275 6.41 8.59 -8.71
C GLY A 275 5.65 9.30 -9.83
N LEU A 276 5.97 8.98 -11.08
CA LEU A 276 5.34 9.62 -12.21
C LEU A 276 3.92 9.08 -12.44
N SER A 277 3.62 7.88 -11.96
CA SER A 277 2.33 7.22 -12.09
C SER A 277 1.18 7.88 -11.31
N LYS A 278 -0.06 7.51 -11.65
CA LYS A 278 -1.30 8.03 -11.07
C LYS A 278 -1.47 7.48 -9.67
N TYR A 279 -1.34 6.17 -9.50
CA TYR A 279 -1.44 5.49 -8.21
C TYR A 279 -0.05 5.13 -7.73
N VAL A 280 0.37 5.75 -6.63
CA VAL A 280 1.75 5.65 -6.16
C VAL A 280 1.75 5.36 -4.66
N ILE A 281 2.53 4.36 -4.27
CA ILE A 281 2.76 3.99 -2.88
C ILE A 281 4.25 4.12 -2.58
N LEU A 282 4.62 5.01 -1.66
CA LEU A 282 5.95 5.01 -1.05
C LEU A 282 5.96 3.97 0.06
N TRP A 283 6.66 2.85 -0.11
CA TRP A 283 6.72 1.80 0.91
C TRP A 283 8.09 1.81 1.58
N VAL A 284 8.10 1.99 2.90
CA VAL A 284 9.32 2.08 3.71
C VAL A 284 9.44 0.92 4.70
N ASP A 285 10.31 -0.05 4.42
CA ASP A 285 10.49 -1.29 5.20
C ASP A 285 11.96 -1.74 5.14
N ASP A 286 12.55 -2.21 6.24
CA ASP A 286 13.96 -2.62 6.29
C ASP A 286 14.27 -3.89 5.48
N ASN A 287 13.25 -4.65 5.11
CA ASN A 287 13.32 -5.85 4.28
C ASN A 287 12.74 -5.61 2.87
N ILE A 288 12.49 -4.35 2.47
CA ILE A 288 11.85 -4.00 1.19
C ILE A 288 12.58 -4.56 -0.05
N PHE A 289 13.86 -4.94 0.07
CA PHE A 289 14.64 -5.52 -1.02
C PHE A 289 15.03 -6.99 -0.80
N ASP A 290 14.53 -7.62 0.28
CA ASP A 290 14.68 -9.06 0.50
C ASP A 290 13.68 -9.83 -0.39
N GLU A 291 14.18 -10.74 -1.22
CA GLU A 291 13.35 -11.57 -2.09
C GLU A 291 12.35 -12.44 -1.31
N ASN A 292 12.66 -12.78 -0.05
CA ASN A 292 11.82 -13.59 0.82
C ASN A 292 10.93 -12.78 1.75
N TRP A 293 10.91 -11.45 1.62
CA TRP A 293 10.06 -10.59 2.43
C TRP A 293 8.58 -10.89 2.19
N GLY A 294 7.85 -11.24 3.26
CA GLY A 294 6.48 -11.73 3.15
C GLY A 294 5.51 -10.77 2.46
N ASN A 295 5.74 -9.45 2.56
CA ASN A 295 4.89 -8.44 1.94
C ASN A 295 5.22 -8.17 0.46
N LYS A 296 6.34 -8.70 -0.06
CA LYS A 296 6.66 -8.61 -1.50
C LYS A 296 5.52 -9.16 -2.35
N GLN A 297 4.92 -10.27 -1.93
CA GLN A 297 3.78 -10.88 -2.62
C GLN A 297 2.53 -9.98 -2.60
N LEU A 298 2.30 -9.20 -1.53
CA LEU A 298 1.19 -8.25 -1.46
C LEU A 298 1.41 -7.10 -2.45
N MET A 299 2.63 -6.57 -2.51
CA MET A 299 3.03 -5.52 -3.45
C MET A 299 2.87 -6.01 -4.90
N GLU A 300 3.36 -7.20 -5.22
CA GLU A 300 3.20 -7.81 -6.55
C GLU A 300 1.72 -8.05 -6.88
N LYS A 301 0.96 -8.63 -5.95
CA LYS A 301 -0.48 -8.83 -6.12
C LYS A 301 -1.20 -7.50 -6.38
N ALA A 302 -0.87 -6.43 -5.66
CA ALA A 302 -1.46 -5.10 -5.88
C ALA A 302 -1.19 -4.56 -7.29
N THR A 303 -0.02 -4.83 -7.87
CA THR A 303 0.26 -4.48 -9.27
C THR A 303 -0.53 -5.31 -10.29
N THR A 304 -0.99 -6.52 -9.90
CA THR A 304 -1.79 -7.40 -10.77
C THR A 304 -3.30 -7.22 -10.69
N LEU A 305 -3.82 -6.70 -9.56
CA LEU A 305 -5.25 -6.65 -9.25
C LEU A 305 -6.05 -5.59 -10.03
N GLY A 306 -5.38 -4.70 -10.75
CA GLY A 306 -6.04 -3.63 -11.51
C GLY A 306 -5.68 -3.69 -12.98
N THR A 307 -6.41 -4.45 -13.80
CA THR A 307 -6.37 -4.23 -15.26
C THR A 307 -6.76 -2.80 -15.66
N SER A 308 -7.32 -2.03 -14.72
CA SER A 308 -7.68 -0.60 -14.84
C SER A 308 -6.84 0.35 -13.95
N VAL A 309 -5.96 -0.17 -13.08
CA VAL A 309 -5.22 0.62 -12.07
C VAL A 309 -3.79 0.10 -11.96
N ASN A 310 -2.82 0.84 -12.52
CA ASN A 310 -1.40 0.54 -12.40
C ASN A 310 -0.86 1.19 -11.12
N VAL A 311 -0.63 0.41 -10.07
CA VAL A 311 -0.02 0.88 -8.81
C VAL A 311 1.49 0.77 -8.91
N HIS A 312 2.19 1.90 -8.77
CA HIS A 312 3.64 1.94 -8.74
C HIS A 312 4.14 2.09 -7.31
N PHE A 313 5.12 1.29 -6.97
CA PHE A 313 5.75 1.31 -5.66
C PHE A 313 7.07 2.04 -5.72
N ILE A 314 7.31 2.94 -4.78
CA ILE A 314 8.60 3.58 -4.54
C ILE A 314 9.17 2.89 -3.30
N PRO A 315 9.97 1.82 -3.46
CA PRO A 315 10.51 1.08 -2.32
C PRO A 315 11.65 1.87 -1.67
N LYS A 316 11.66 1.92 -0.34
CA LYS A 316 12.72 2.55 0.48
C LYS A 316 13.01 1.67 1.68
N SER A 317 14.28 1.49 2.01
CA SER A 317 14.68 0.60 3.11
C SER A 317 14.64 1.29 4.49
N ASN A 318 14.61 2.61 4.51
CA ASN A 318 14.78 3.40 5.73
C ASN A 318 14.15 4.80 5.61
N THR A 319 14.00 5.46 6.75
CA THR A 319 13.47 6.83 6.87
C THR A 319 14.22 7.83 5.99
N ASP A 320 15.55 7.81 5.99
CA ASP A 320 16.34 8.87 5.36
C ASP A 320 16.18 8.88 3.83
N SER A 321 16.18 7.69 3.21
CA SER A 321 15.92 7.53 1.78
C SER A 321 14.50 7.90 1.38
N ALA A 322 13.51 7.63 2.25
CA ALA A 322 12.14 8.06 2.07
C ALA A 322 11.99 9.58 2.16
N LEU A 323 12.62 10.21 3.16
CA LEU A 323 12.61 11.67 3.32
C LEU A 323 13.34 12.37 2.18
N SER A 324 14.48 11.83 1.71
CA SER A 324 15.17 12.33 0.52
C SER A 324 14.24 12.36 -0.70
N PHE A 325 13.53 11.26 -0.95
CA PHE A 325 12.55 11.21 -2.02
C PHE A 325 11.42 12.23 -1.82
N LEU A 326 10.83 12.32 -0.63
CA LEU A 326 9.74 13.24 -0.34
C LEU A 326 10.13 14.72 -0.45
N ARG A 327 11.38 15.06 -0.08
CA ARG A 327 11.94 16.41 -0.21
C ARG A 327 12.34 16.75 -1.65
N SER A 328 12.60 15.75 -2.49
CA SER A 328 12.90 15.96 -3.90
C SER A 328 11.73 16.56 -4.68
N GLU A 329 12.03 17.14 -5.84
CA GLU A 329 11.04 17.60 -6.82
C GLU A 329 10.03 16.49 -7.21
N PHE A 330 10.42 15.22 -7.15
CA PHE A 330 9.53 14.09 -7.44
C PHE A 330 8.51 13.86 -6.33
N GLY A 331 8.97 13.79 -5.07
CA GLY A 331 8.09 13.59 -3.92
C GLY A 331 7.16 14.77 -3.67
N GLN A 332 7.65 16.00 -3.82
CA GLN A 332 6.83 17.21 -3.65
C GLN A 332 5.64 17.26 -4.61
N ARG A 333 5.72 16.63 -5.80
CA ARG A 333 4.60 16.56 -6.75
C ARG A 333 3.47 15.63 -6.30
N LEU A 334 3.78 14.67 -5.43
CA LEU A 334 2.84 13.66 -4.96
C LEU A 334 2.04 14.11 -3.74
N LYS A 335 2.55 15.09 -2.99
CA LYS A 335 2.01 15.49 -1.69
C LYS A 335 0.54 15.88 -1.69
N ASP A 336 0.03 16.42 -2.79
CA ASP A 336 -1.38 16.83 -2.93
C ASP A 336 -2.23 15.82 -3.71
N ARG A 337 -1.65 14.72 -4.21
CA ARG A 337 -2.40 13.73 -5.00
C ARG A 337 -3.26 12.84 -4.12
N GLU A 338 -4.56 12.75 -4.40
CA GLU A 338 -5.49 11.88 -3.67
C GLU A 338 -5.09 10.40 -3.70
N SER A 339 -4.36 9.98 -4.74
CA SER A 339 -3.92 8.60 -4.99
C SER A 339 -2.54 8.25 -4.43
N PHE A 340 -1.85 9.20 -3.79
CA PHE A 340 -0.53 8.97 -3.18
C PHE A 340 -0.69 8.50 -1.73
N ARG A 341 -0.02 7.40 -1.37
CA ARG A 341 0.05 6.86 -0.01
C ARG A 341 1.48 6.54 0.39
N ILE A 342 1.74 6.56 1.69
CA ILE A 342 2.99 6.15 2.33
C ILE A 342 2.65 4.97 3.24
N VAL A 343 3.30 3.83 3.02
CA VAL A 343 3.19 2.65 3.86
C VAL A 343 4.52 2.47 4.57
N THR A 344 4.51 2.27 5.88
CA THR A 344 5.73 2.14 6.66
C THR A 344 5.57 1.15 7.78
N ASP A 345 6.57 0.31 8.00
CA ASP A 345 6.62 -0.51 9.20
C ASP A 345 6.91 0.37 10.41
N MET A 346 6.34 0.02 11.57
CA MET A 346 6.66 0.70 12.83
C MET A 346 8.08 0.42 13.28
N LYS A 347 8.49 -0.84 13.11
CA LYS A 347 9.80 -1.32 13.52
C LYS A 347 10.68 -1.54 12.30
N ARG A 348 11.87 -0.94 12.28
CA ARG A 348 12.89 -1.18 11.25
C ARG A 348 14.25 -1.34 11.89
N THR A 349 14.83 -2.53 11.79
CA THR A 349 16.04 -2.94 12.53
C THR A 349 17.32 -2.27 12.07
N ASN A 350 17.31 -1.69 10.87
CA ASN A 350 18.43 -0.97 10.25
C ASN A 350 18.49 0.53 10.63
N GLU A 351 17.69 1.01 11.59
CA GLU A 351 17.67 2.42 12.02
C GLU A 351 18.12 2.63 13.48
N ASP A 352 18.50 3.87 13.83
CA ASP A 352 19.04 4.24 15.16
C ASP A 352 18.06 3.98 16.32
N ASP A 353 16.75 4.18 16.10
CA ASP A 353 15.68 3.74 17.02
C ASP A 353 14.76 2.77 16.28
N PRO A 354 15.11 1.47 16.29
CA PRO A 354 14.37 0.48 15.54
C PRO A 354 12.90 0.40 15.90
N SER A 355 12.53 0.73 17.13
CA SER A 355 11.15 0.58 17.62
C SER A 355 10.23 1.75 17.26
N MET A 356 10.81 2.87 16.84
CA MET A 356 10.10 4.11 16.53
C MET A 356 10.35 4.60 15.09
N ALA A 357 10.99 3.80 14.25
CA ALA A 357 11.34 4.16 12.88
C ALA A 357 10.14 4.69 12.07
N GLY A 358 9.01 3.98 12.08
CA GLY A 358 7.80 4.42 11.37
C GLY A 358 7.24 5.74 11.90
N VAL A 359 7.30 5.95 13.22
CA VAL A 359 6.86 7.19 13.86
C VAL A 359 7.79 8.36 13.56
N ARG A 360 9.11 8.14 13.57
CA ARG A 360 10.10 9.14 13.17
C ARG A 360 9.83 9.62 11.75
N LEU A 361 9.59 8.67 10.83
CA LEU A 361 9.18 9.00 9.47
C LEU A 361 7.87 9.83 9.46
N LEU A 362 6.84 9.41 10.20
CA LEU A 362 5.58 10.16 10.27
C LEU A 362 5.77 11.60 10.78
N MET A 363 6.60 11.82 11.79
CA MET A 363 6.88 13.16 12.33
C MET A 363 7.60 14.03 11.29
N GLU A 364 8.65 13.51 10.67
CA GLU A 364 9.42 14.24 9.66
C GLU A 364 8.59 14.54 8.40
N VAL A 365 7.68 13.65 8.03
CA VAL A 365 6.72 13.86 6.93
C VAL A 365 5.80 15.05 7.21
N GLN A 366 5.42 15.29 8.47
CA GLN A 366 4.60 16.45 8.85
C GLN A 366 5.35 17.77 8.66
N GLU A 367 6.65 17.78 8.96
CA GLU A 367 7.50 18.97 8.79
C GLU A 367 7.76 19.29 7.31
N ILE A 368 7.66 18.29 6.43
CA ILE A 368 7.76 18.47 4.98
C ILE A 368 6.46 19.11 4.46
N ASN A 369 6.45 20.46 4.40
CA ASN A 369 5.48 21.35 3.75
C ASN A 369 4.24 20.67 3.11
N ASN A 370 3.30 20.26 3.97
CA ASN A 370 1.91 19.86 3.67
C ASN A 370 1.64 18.41 3.21
N ILE A 371 2.39 17.39 3.64
CA ILE A 371 1.91 16.00 3.48
C ILE A 371 0.95 15.65 4.64
N PRO A 372 -0.36 15.39 4.40
CA PRO A 372 -1.32 15.12 5.47
C PRO A 372 -1.09 13.75 6.14
N HIS A 373 -1.40 13.63 7.43
CA HIS A 373 -1.33 12.36 8.19
C HIS A 373 -2.15 11.23 7.53
N THR A 374 -3.24 11.56 6.83
CA THR A 374 -4.12 10.61 6.12
C THR A 374 -3.40 9.80 5.05
N LYS A 375 -2.21 10.24 4.63
CA LYS A 375 -1.43 9.55 3.62
C LYS A 375 -0.55 8.45 4.19
N VAL A 376 -0.27 8.45 5.48
CA VAL A 376 0.64 7.48 6.11
C VAL A 376 -0.16 6.35 6.75
N THR A 377 0.26 5.11 6.49
CA THR A 377 -0.29 3.90 7.09
C THR A 377 0.84 3.07 7.69
N PHE A 378 0.65 2.63 8.93
CA PHE A 378 1.58 1.74 9.60
C PHE A 378 1.33 0.30 9.20
N ASN A 379 2.39 -0.49 9.04
CA ASN A 379 2.30 -1.92 8.79
C ASN A 379 2.91 -2.66 10.01
N THR A 380 2.07 -3.22 10.88
CA THR A 380 2.50 -4.05 12.02
C THR A 380 1.60 -5.27 12.16
N THR A 381 2.20 -6.36 12.65
CA THR A 381 1.48 -7.58 13.04
C THR A 381 0.78 -7.36 14.38
N SER A 382 -0.37 -6.70 14.37
CA SER A 382 -1.28 -6.74 15.53
C SER A 382 -1.93 -8.12 15.62
N PHE A 383 -1.96 -8.73 16.82
CA PHE A 383 -2.65 -10.00 17.03
C PHE A 383 -4.14 -9.76 17.23
N VAL A 384 -4.96 -10.48 16.49
CA VAL A 384 -6.41 -10.34 16.55
C VAL A 384 -7.01 -11.56 17.21
N ASP A 385 -7.74 -11.33 18.31
CA ASP A 385 -8.54 -12.36 18.95
C ASP A 385 -9.94 -12.38 18.34
N SER A 386 -10.53 -13.58 18.29
CA SER A 386 -11.69 -13.96 17.49
C SER A 386 -12.93 -13.05 17.60
N ASP A 387 -13.85 -13.17 16.62
CA ASP A 387 -15.18 -12.57 16.70
C ASP A 387 -15.88 -13.05 17.99
N ALA A 388 -15.99 -12.17 18.99
CA ALA A 388 -16.71 -12.49 20.21
C ALA A 388 -18.22 -12.48 19.91
N ARG A 389 -18.74 -13.59 19.38
CA ARG A 389 -20.18 -13.91 19.36
C ARG A 389 -20.68 -14.42 20.71
N ASP A 390 -19.78 -14.56 21.68
CA ASP A 390 -20.07 -15.10 22.99
C ASP A 390 -20.79 -14.08 23.87
N TYR A 391 -21.90 -14.53 24.44
CA TYR A 391 -22.66 -13.74 25.39
C TYR A 391 -21.90 -13.62 26.71
N MET A 392 -22.10 -12.51 27.42
CA MET A 392 -21.49 -12.25 28.75
C MET A 392 -21.63 -13.41 29.76
N ILE A 393 -22.63 -14.29 29.58
CA ILE A 393 -22.85 -15.49 30.41
C ILE A 393 -21.72 -16.54 30.26
N ASN A 394 -20.97 -16.52 29.15
CA ASN A 394 -19.90 -17.46 28.85
C ASN A 394 -18.56 -17.08 29.52
N TYR A 395 -18.45 -15.87 30.08
CA TYR A 395 -17.27 -15.40 30.81
C TYR A 395 -17.62 -15.09 32.28
N PRO A 396 -18.11 -16.08 33.06
CA PRO A 396 -18.41 -15.86 34.46
C PRO A 396 -17.10 -15.67 35.23
N VAL A 397 -16.84 -14.45 35.68
CA VAL A 397 -15.79 -14.18 36.67
C VAL A 397 -16.30 -14.63 38.04
N PRO A 398 -15.77 -15.71 38.64
CA PRO A 398 -16.33 -16.32 39.85
C PRO A 398 -16.17 -15.44 41.10
N GLU A 399 -15.16 -14.56 41.10
CA GLU A 399 -14.89 -13.63 42.20
C GLU A 399 -14.69 -12.21 41.66
N ARG A 400 -15.77 -11.44 41.56
CA ARG A 400 -15.70 -10.02 41.16
C ARG A 400 -15.40 -9.15 42.38
N LYS A 401 -14.11 -8.88 42.62
CA LYS A 401 -13.63 -8.14 43.80
C LYS A 401 -13.29 -6.66 43.52
N ASN A 402 -13.28 -6.25 42.25
CA ASN A 402 -12.87 -4.89 41.89
C ASN A 402 -13.90 -3.86 42.34
N LYS A 403 -13.46 -2.61 42.56
CA LYS A 403 -14.36 -1.52 42.92
C LYS A 403 -15.31 -1.14 41.77
N GLY A 404 -14.88 -1.31 40.52
CA GLY A 404 -15.68 -0.94 39.34
C GLY A 404 -15.99 0.55 39.30
N GLN A 405 -15.00 1.41 39.56
CA GLN A 405 -15.22 2.86 39.64
C GLN A 405 -15.60 3.41 38.27
N ILE A 406 -16.80 3.99 38.15
CA ILE A 406 -17.28 4.63 36.93
C ILE A 406 -17.04 6.13 37.04
N ASN A 407 -16.31 6.70 36.07
CA ASN A 407 -16.04 8.13 35.99
C ASN A 407 -16.25 8.65 34.58
N THR A 408 -16.60 9.93 34.46
CA THR A 408 -16.56 10.67 33.20
C THR A 408 -15.21 11.34 33.04
N LYS A 409 -14.72 11.41 31.80
CA LYS A 409 -13.45 12.07 31.47
C LYS A 409 -13.64 12.91 30.22
N GLN A 410 -13.32 14.20 30.31
CA GLN A 410 -13.30 15.07 29.15
C GLN A 410 -11.94 14.95 28.45
N GLY A 411 -11.96 14.82 27.12
CA GLY A 411 -10.75 14.83 26.31
C GLY A 411 -10.88 14.06 25.01
N ARG A 412 -9.76 13.97 24.29
CA ARG A 412 -9.61 13.15 23.09
C ARG A 412 -8.84 11.87 23.43
N ILE A 413 -9.18 10.76 22.78
CA ILE A 413 -8.70 9.42 23.15
C ILE A 413 -7.18 9.29 23.08
N GLU A 414 -6.57 9.82 22.02
CA GLU A 414 -5.14 9.87 21.74
C GLU A 414 -4.33 10.65 22.79
N ASN A 415 -4.99 11.41 23.67
CA ASN A 415 -4.36 12.06 24.81
C ASN A 415 -4.69 11.33 26.12
N VAL A 416 -5.98 11.03 26.36
CA VAL A 416 -6.47 10.52 27.65
C VAL A 416 -5.90 9.16 28.00
N ILE A 417 -5.65 8.29 27.01
CA ILE A 417 -5.02 7.00 27.28
C ILE A 417 -3.65 7.17 27.95
N PHE A 418 -2.91 8.23 27.67
CA PHE A 418 -1.59 8.48 28.27
C PHE A 418 -1.64 9.05 29.69
N ASP A 419 -2.82 9.47 30.19
CA ASP A 419 -3.00 9.89 31.58
C ASP A 419 -2.99 8.70 32.57
N ILE A 420 -3.27 7.50 32.06
CA ILE A 420 -3.31 6.27 32.87
C ILE A 420 -1.87 5.81 33.17
N LEU A 421 -1.60 5.16 34.30
CA LEU A 421 -0.25 4.69 34.60
C LEU A 421 0.23 3.62 33.57
N PRO A 422 1.52 3.57 33.18
CA PRO A 422 2.01 2.68 32.14
C PRO A 422 1.89 1.17 32.45
N ASP A 423 1.85 0.78 33.73
CA ASP A 423 1.71 -0.61 34.19
C ASP A 423 0.25 -1.11 34.19
N LYS A 424 -0.70 -0.25 33.77
CA LYS A 424 -2.12 -0.57 33.75
C LYS A 424 -2.57 -0.93 32.34
N GLN A 425 -3.31 -2.04 32.25
CA GLN A 425 -3.98 -2.44 31.02
C GLN A 425 -5.05 -1.42 30.66
N VAL A 426 -5.10 -1.03 29.39
CA VAL A 426 -6.12 -0.12 28.86
C VAL A 426 -6.83 -0.82 27.71
N ILE A 427 -8.16 -0.88 27.80
CA ILE A 427 -9.04 -1.40 26.75
C ILE A 427 -9.93 -0.24 26.30
N VAL A 428 -9.94 0.06 25.00
CA VAL A 428 -10.66 1.19 24.41
C VAL A 428 -11.75 0.69 23.47
N LEU A 429 -12.95 1.25 23.61
CA LEU A 429 -14.03 1.07 22.63
C LEU A 429 -13.84 2.05 21.46
N ASP A 430 -13.67 1.48 20.26
CA ASP A 430 -13.67 2.17 18.99
C ASP A 430 -15.10 2.19 18.40
N PHE A 431 -15.60 3.39 18.08
CA PHE A 431 -16.92 3.63 17.49
C PHE A 431 -16.86 3.40 15.98
N ALA A 432 -16.57 2.16 15.63
CA ALA A 432 -16.19 1.76 14.29
C ALA A 432 -17.32 1.85 13.26
N ASP A 433 -16.94 2.06 12.01
CA ASP A 433 -17.78 1.80 10.83
C ASP A 433 -17.92 0.29 10.62
N GLU A 434 -19.15 -0.14 10.30
CA GLU A 434 -19.45 -1.56 10.19
C GLU A 434 -18.93 -2.21 8.90
N ARG A 435 -18.54 -1.44 7.88
CA ARG A 435 -18.13 -1.91 6.54
C ARG A 435 -16.73 -1.46 6.13
N MET A 436 -16.26 -0.34 6.70
CA MET A 436 -14.99 0.27 6.32
C MET A 436 -14.00 0.19 7.48
N PRO A 437 -12.90 -0.58 7.35
CA PRO A 437 -11.80 -0.53 8.30
C PRO A 437 -11.34 0.92 8.53
N GLY A 438 -11.40 1.41 9.77
CA GLY A 438 -10.94 2.76 10.11
C GLY A 438 -11.82 3.88 9.55
N GLY A 439 -13.05 3.60 9.14
CA GLY A 439 -14.00 4.59 8.64
C GLY A 439 -13.46 5.40 7.44
N LEU A 440 -13.56 6.73 7.52
CA LEU A 440 -13.10 7.65 6.47
C LEU A 440 -11.70 8.23 6.76
N PHE A 441 -10.88 7.49 7.50
CA PHE A 441 -9.52 7.89 7.88
C PHE A 441 -8.66 8.33 6.69
N LEU A 442 -8.66 7.55 5.61
CA LEU A 442 -7.89 7.87 4.40
C LEU A 442 -8.38 9.14 3.68
N TYR A 443 -9.57 9.63 4.04
CA TYR A 443 -10.20 10.83 3.47
C TYR A 443 -10.12 12.04 4.40
N GLY A 444 -9.43 11.96 5.56
CA GLY A 444 -9.26 13.10 6.45
C GLY A 444 -10.40 13.35 7.41
N ALA A 445 -11.32 12.39 7.59
CA ALA A 445 -12.31 12.49 8.65
C ALA A 445 -11.62 12.46 10.03
N THR A 446 -12.22 13.14 11.00
CA THR A 446 -11.64 13.35 12.34
C THR A 446 -12.57 12.88 13.45
N THR A 447 -13.35 11.81 13.22
CA THR A 447 -14.17 11.22 14.28
C THR A 447 -13.30 10.34 15.19
N GLN A 448 -13.90 9.61 16.12
CA GLN A 448 -13.14 8.85 17.11
C GLN A 448 -12.35 7.70 16.46
N GLU A 449 -12.97 6.92 15.57
CA GLU A 449 -12.32 5.81 14.87
C GLU A 449 -11.13 6.29 14.04
N GLU A 450 -11.30 7.34 13.24
CA GLU A 450 -10.20 7.87 12.45
C GLU A 450 -9.09 8.42 13.36
N THR A 451 -9.46 9.05 14.47
CA THR A 451 -8.48 9.52 15.47
C THR A 451 -7.68 8.38 16.07
N ILE A 452 -8.30 7.23 16.36
CA ILE A 452 -7.58 6.02 16.76
C ILE A 452 -6.60 5.62 15.66
N CYS A 453 -7.07 5.52 14.41
CA CYS A 453 -6.24 5.13 13.27
C CYS A 453 -5.06 6.09 12.98
N TYR A 454 -5.18 7.41 13.24
CA TYR A 454 -4.05 8.35 13.03
C TYR A 454 -2.93 8.18 14.05
N ASN A 455 -3.28 7.65 15.22
CA ASN A 455 -2.40 7.64 16.38
C ASN A 455 -2.06 6.22 16.82
N SER A 456 -2.36 5.20 16.01
CA SER A 456 -2.03 3.81 16.30
C SER A 456 -1.88 2.95 15.05
N ASP A 457 -1.54 1.68 15.25
CA ASP A 457 -1.53 0.64 14.21
C ASP A 457 -2.88 -0.09 14.05
N THR A 458 -3.97 0.45 14.59
CA THR A 458 -5.32 -0.15 14.51
C THR A 458 -5.78 -0.36 13.07
N TYR A 459 -5.52 0.59 12.17
CA TYR A 459 -5.97 0.48 10.77
C TYR A 459 -5.38 -0.76 10.08
N GLN A 460 -4.09 -1.06 10.29
CA GLN A 460 -3.47 -2.26 9.75
C GLN A 460 -4.08 -3.52 10.32
N ALA A 461 -4.31 -3.56 11.63
CA ALA A 461 -4.96 -4.72 12.27
C ALA A 461 -6.33 -5.03 11.66
N LEU A 462 -7.09 -3.98 11.31
CA LEU A 462 -8.38 -4.12 10.63
C LEU A 462 -8.23 -4.56 9.16
N LEU A 463 -7.19 -4.12 8.46
CA LEU A 463 -6.88 -4.58 7.10
C LEU A 463 -6.44 -6.05 7.07
N ASP A 464 -5.64 -6.49 8.03
CA ASP A 464 -5.22 -7.88 8.15
C ASP A 464 -6.43 -8.79 8.37
N LEU A 465 -7.40 -8.36 9.18
CA LEU A 465 -8.70 -9.04 9.31
C LEU A 465 -9.42 -9.14 7.95
N LYS A 466 -9.55 -8.01 7.26
CA LYS A 466 -10.22 -7.93 5.96
C LYS A 466 -9.62 -8.92 4.96
N TYR A 467 -8.31 -8.91 4.77
CA TYR A 467 -7.67 -9.68 3.72
C TYR A 467 -7.32 -11.11 4.11
N ASN A 468 -6.93 -11.36 5.35
CA ASN A 468 -6.48 -12.69 5.77
C ASN A 468 -7.61 -13.55 6.33
N ARG A 469 -8.65 -12.95 6.93
CA ARG A 469 -9.76 -13.67 7.58
C ARG A 469 -11.07 -13.61 6.82
N PHE A 470 -11.37 -12.47 6.20
CA PHE A 470 -12.64 -12.22 5.52
C PHE A 470 -12.54 -12.25 3.98
N ASP A 471 -11.44 -12.75 3.43
CA ASP A 471 -11.20 -12.92 1.98
C ASP A 471 -11.46 -11.64 1.16
N GLY A 472 -11.07 -10.49 1.71
CA GLY A 472 -11.25 -9.16 1.11
C GLY A 472 -12.57 -8.48 1.45
N GLY A 473 -13.53 -9.18 2.08
CA GLY A 473 -14.70 -8.57 2.72
C GLY A 473 -14.36 -7.97 4.08
N PHE A 474 -15.19 -7.07 4.61
CA PHE A 474 -15.06 -6.59 5.99
C PHE A 474 -16.44 -6.29 6.55
N PHE A 475 -16.75 -6.83 7.72
CA PHE A 475 -17.95 -6.47 8.45
C PHE A 475 -17.77 -6.67 9.95
N ILE A 476 -18.39 -5.79 10.75
CA ILE A 476 -18.51 -5.99 12.19
C ILE A 476 -19.86 -6.67 12.48
N PRO A 477 -19.90 -7.80 13.21
CA PRO A 477 -21.16 -8.51 13.47
C PRO A 477 -22.22 -7.64 14.16
N GLU A 478 -23.50 -7.80 13.78
CA GLU A 478 -24.62 -7.04 14.33
C GLU A 478 -24.71 -7.07 15.87
N PHE A 479 -24.44 -8.24 16.47
CA PHE A 479 -24.44 -8.46 17.92
C PHE A 479 -23.06 -8.87 18.45
N GLY A 480 -21.99 -8.39 17.82
CA GLY A 480 -20.62 -8.69 18.22
C GLY A 480 -19.68 -7.50 18.02
N CYS A 481 -18.39 -7.77 18.21
CA CYS A 481 -17.31 -6.81 18.03
C CYS A 481 -16.03 -7.55 17.61
N LEU A 482 -15.04 -6.78 17.16
CA LEU A 482 -13.68 -7.26 16.89
C LEU A 482 -12.79 -6.84 18.07
N TYR A 483 -11.94 -7.75 18.55
CA TYR A 483 -10.98 -7.46 19.62
C TYR A 483 -9.55 -7.50 19.09
N ILE A 484 -8.83 -6.40 19.22
CA ILE A 484 -7.48 -6.23 18.70
C ILE A 484 -6.53 -6.04 19.90
N LYS A 485 -5.59 -6.96 20.05
CA LYS A 485 -4.63 -6.96 21.17
C LYS A 485 -3.38 -6.18 20.84
N HIS A 486 -2.85 -5.54 21.88
CA HIS A 486 -1.53 -4.91 21.87
C HIS A 486 -1.31 -3.83 20.79
N VAL A 487 -2.35 -3.06 20.51
CA VAL A 487 -2.27 -1.90 19.62
C VAL A 487 -1.29 -0.87 20.19
N GLN A 488 -0.38 -0.40 19.36
CA GLN A 488 0.60 0.60 19.73
C GLN A 488 0.05 2.00 19.44
N PHE A 489 -0.31 2.74 20.50
CA PHE A 489 -0.66 4.14 20.39
C PHE A 489 0.54 5.06 20.58
N PHE A 490 0.52 6.19 19.88
CA PHE A 490 1.53 7.23 19.93
C PHE A 490 0.89 8.57 20.26
N LYS A 491 1.47 9.29 21.23
CA LYS A 491 0.89 10.53 21.74
C LYS A 491 1.17 11.70 20.78
N PRO A 492 0.18 12.31 20.13
CA PRO A 492 0.42 13.50 19.32
C PRO A 492 0.71 14.74 20.19
N PRO A 493 1.28 15.81 19.62
CA PRO A 493 1.83 15.90 18.26
C PRO A 493 3.28 15.39 18.18
N ALA A 494 3.92 15.13 19.33
CA ALA A 494 5.34 14.78 19.38
C ALA A 494 5.61 13.30 19.10
N PHE A 495 4.59 12.43 19.13
CA PHE A 495 4.63 10.98 18.91
C PHE A 495 5.76 10.21 19.64
N ASN A 496 6.39 10.82 20.64
CA ASN A 496 7.56 10.30 21.36
C ASN A 496 7.20 9.41 22.56
N GLN A 497 5.92 9.37 22.93
CA GLN A 497 5.40 8.49 23.97
C GLN A 497 4.57 7.39 23.31
N ARG A 498 4.88 6.15 23.67
CA ARG A 498 4.15 4.95 23.23
C ARG A 498 3.32 4.38 24.37
N ARG A 499 2.13 3.89 24.06
CA ARG A 499 1.30 3.11 24.97
C ARG A 499 0.74 1.88 24.27
N ILE A 500 0.79 0.73 24.94
CA ILE A 500 0.09 -0.48 24.48
C ILE A 500 -1.35 -0.43 25.01
N VAL A 501 -2.30 -0.63 24.10
CA VAL A 501 -3.75 -0.55 24.37
C VAL A 501 -4.42 -1.69 23.61
N ASP A 502 -5.50 -2.24 24.15
CA ASP A 502 -6.37 -3.15 23.41
C ASP A 502 -7.58 -2.39 22.85
N ILE A 503 -8.02 -2.74 21.65
CA ILE A 503 -9.13 -2.06 20.95
C ILE A 503 -10.30 -3.03 20.78
N ILE A 504 -11.49 -2.56 21.13
CA ILE A 504 -12.76 -3.21 20.81
C ILE A 504 -13.42 -2.39 19.70
N ALA A 505 -13.39 -2.87 18.46
CA ALA A 505 -14.08 -2.22 17.35
C ALA A 505 -15.53 -2.73 17.27
N ALA A 506 -16.49 -1.83 17.46
CA ALA A 506 -17.91 -2.14 17.41
C ALA A 506 -18.72 -1.03 16.74
N ALA A 507 -19.61 -1.41 15.83
CA ALA A 507 -20.48 -0.49 15.13
C ALA A 507 -21.89 -0.48 15.71
N CYS A 508 -22.39 0.68 16.14
CA CYS A 508 -23.79 0.88 16.52
C CYS A 508 -24.67 1.04 15.28
N TYR A 509 -26.00 0.88 15.41
CA TYR A 509 -26.91 1.08 14.28
C TYR A 509 -26.80 2.48 13.70
N ASP A 510 -26.63 2.56 12.38
CA ASP A 510 -26.75 3.79 11.63
C ASP A 510 -28.23 4.17 11.43
N LEU A 511 -28.76 5.03 12.30
CA LEU A 511 -30.16 5.48 12.23
C LEU A 511 -30.42 6.48 11.09
N THR A 512 -29.39 6.86 10.32
CA THR A 512 -29.60 7.63 9.08
C THR A 512 -30.04 6.73 7.92
N GLY A 513 -29.71 5.44 7.97
CA GLY A 513 -29.96 4.48 6.89
C GLY A 513 -29.09 4.68 5.65
N GLU A 514 -28.12 5.60 5.69
CA GLU A 514 -27.27 5.92 4.54
C GLU A 514 -26.12 4.93 4.39
N HIS A 515 -25.62 4.41 5.52
CA HIS A 515 -24.38 3.65 5.58
C HIS A 515 -24.47 2.32 6.36
N GLY A 516 -25.65 2.05 6.95
CA GLY A 516 -26.06 0.77 7.53
C GLY A 516 -25.80 -0.47 6.64
N LEU A 517 -25.09 -1.49 7.15
CA LEU A 517 -25.06 -2.84 6.55
C LEU A 517 -26.31 -3.62 6.97
N HIS A 518 -26.71 -3.46 8.23
CA HIS A 518 -27.92 -4.07 8.77
C HIS A 518 -29.12 -3.13 8.63
N GLU A 519 -30.27 -3.70 8.28
CA GLU A 519 -31.53 -2.94 8.23
C GLU A 519 -31.84 -2.38 9.62
N THR A 520 -32.08 -1.07 9.69
CA THR A 520 -32.37 -0.41 10.97
C THR A 520 -33.72 -0.90 11.49
N PRO A 521 -33.80 -1.41 12.74
CA PRO A 521 -35.07 -1.86 13.28
C PRO A 521 -36.13 -0.74 13.29
N HIS A 522 -37.37 -1.08 12.92
CA HIS A 522 -38.42 -0.07 12.69
C HIS A 522 -39.03 0.54 13.97
N SER A 523 -38.73 0.01 15.16
CA SER A 523 -39.24 0.54 16.43
C SER A 523 -38.12 0.92 17.40
N ALA A 524 -38.40 1.92 18.25
CA ALA A 524 -37.45 2.38 19.26
C ALA A 524 -37.11 1.26 20.27
N GLU A 525 -38.07 0.39 20.57
CA GLU A 525 -37.90 -0.76 21.47
C GLU A 525 -36.97 -1.80 20.85
N ALA A 526 -37.12 -2.08 19.55
CA ALA A 526 -36.25 -3.02 18.85
C ALA A 526 -34.82 -2.49 18.74
N ILE A 527 -34.66 -1.20 18.41
CA ILE A 527 -33.35 -0.53 18.41
C ILE A 527 -32.70 -0.65 19.80
N ALA A 528 -33.44 -0.33 20.87
CA ALA A 528 -32.91 -0.41 22.23
C ALA A 528 -32.51 -1.84 22.62
N PHE A 529 -33.36 -2.83 22.33
CA PHE A 529 -33.11 -4.23 22.63
C PHE A 529 -31.88 -4.76 21.90
N ASN A 530 -31.77 -4.50 20.59
CA ASN A 530 -30.66 -4.95 19.78
C ASN A 530 -29.35 -4.23 20.12
N THR A 531 -29.41 -2.91 20.34
CA THR A 531 -28.26 -2.12 20.79
C THR A 531 -27.75 -2.66 22.12
N LYS A 532 -28.63 -2.99 23.06
CA LYS A 532 -28.26 -3.60 24.33
C LYS A 532 -27.47 -4.90 24.15
N LYS A 533 -27.90 -5.80 23.26
CA LYS A 533 -27.15 -7.04 22.96
C LYS A 533 -25.73 -6.76 22.48
N LYS A 534 -25.56 -5.78 21.59
CA LYS A 534 -24.24 -5.37 21.12
C LYS A 534 -23.38 -4.76 22.24
N LEU A 535 -23.94 -3.88 23.06
CA LEU A 535 -23.23 -3.33 24.22
C LEU A 535 -22.83 -4.41 25.24
N GLN A 536 -23.65 -5.45 25.40
CA GLN A 536 -23.31 -6.62 26.20
C GLN A 536 -22.14 -7.41 25.60
N ALA A 537 -22.11 -7.60 24.27
CA ALA A 537 -20.98 -8.26 23.60
C ALA A 537 -19.67 -7.48 23.78
N ILE A 538 -19.70 -6.15 23.75
CA ILE A 538 -18.54 -5.30 24.05
C ILE A 538 -18.01 -5.57 25.46
N ILE A 539 -18.89 -5.63 26.46
CA ILE A 539 -18.46 -5.93 27.84
C ILE A 539 -17.95 -7.37 27.96
N ALA A 540 -18.58 -8.34 27.30
CA ALA A 540 -18.11 -9.73 27.30
C ALA A 540 -16.68 -9.82 26.75
N ALA A 541 -16.41 -9.19 25.61
CA ALA A 541 -15.09 -9.16 24.99
C ALA A 541 -14.06 -8.45 25.88
N ALA A 542 -14.43 -7.34 26.51
CA ALA A 542 -13.56 -6.67 27.48
C ALA A 542 -13.22 -7.58 28.67
N GLN A 543 -14.23 -8.24 29.25
CA GLN A 543 -14.07 -9.13 30.41
C GLN A 543 -13.15 -10.31 30.10
N ALA A 544 -13.38 -10.98 28.96
CA ALA A 544 -12.61 -12.13 28.49
C ALA A 544 -11.11 -11.83 28.34
N ASN A 545 -10.75 -10.57 28.15
CA ASN A 545 -9.39 -10.13 27.87
C ASN A 545 -8.77 -9.29 28.99
N THR A 546 -9.40 -9.24 30.17
CA THR A 546 -8.81 -8.55 31.32
C THR A 546 -7.62 -9.33 31.90
N GLU A 547 -6.55 -8.61 32.25
CA GLU A 547 -5.44 -9.15 33.01
C GLU A 547 -5.73 -9.13 34.51
N GLY A 548 -5.20 -10.11 35.25
CA GLY A 548 -5.28 -10.12 36.71
C GLY A 548 -6.71 -10.00 37.25
N ASN A 549 -7.69 -10.60 36.56
CA ASN A 549 -9.11 -10.52 36.90
C ASN A 549 -9.68 -9.08 36.91
N GLY A 550 -9.09 -8.18 36.12
CA GLY A 550 -9.53 -6.80 35.97
C GLY A 550 -8.99 -5.82 37.01
N GLU A 551 -8.16 -6.27 37.97
CA GLU A 551 -7.62 -5.44 39.06
C GLU A 551 -6.75 -4.28 38.55
N ASN A 552 -6.14 -4.42 37.37
CA ASN A 552 -5.29 -3.41 36.76
C ASN A 552 -5.87 -2.84 35.46
N THR A 553 -7.15 -3.10 35.17
CA THR A 553 -7.76 -2.75 33.88
C THR A 553 -8.54 -1.44 33.95
N TYR A 554 -8.24 -0.56 33.00
CA TYR A 554 -9.03 0.62 32.67
C TYR A 554 -9.82 0.34 31.38
N LEU A 555 -11.14 0.34 31.48
CA LEU A 555 -12.04 0.24 30.33
C LEU A 555 -12.51 1.64 29.92
N ILE A 556 -12.19 2.06 28.70
CA ILE A 556 -12.58 3.36 28.16
C ILE A 556 -13.74 3.17 27.18
N LEU A 557 -14.90 3.69 27.55
CA LEU A 557 -16.15 3.67 26.80
C LEU A 557 -16.54 5.11 26.40
N GLY A 558 -17.73 5.28 25.83
CA GLY A 558 -18.28 6.59 25.56
C GLY A 558 -19.58 6.58 24.77
N PRO A 559 -19.94 7.71 24.13
CA PRO A 559 -21.19 7.90 23.40
C PRO A 559 -21.19 7.22 22.02
N ILE A 560 -20.99 5.90 21.99
CA ILE A 560 -20.98 5.10 20.76
C ILE A 560 -22.27 5.32 19.95
N GLY A 561 -22.14 5.59 18.66
CA GLY A 561 -23.27 5.82 17.75
C GLY A 561 -24.02 7.15 17.90
N CYS A 562 -23.69 8.00 18.88
CA CYS A 562 -24.39 9.28 19.13
C CYS A 562 -23.84 10.47 18.32
N GLY A 563 -23.11 10.19 17.24
CA GLY A 563 -22.51 11.17 16.35
C GLY A 563 -23.10 11.08 14.94
N ALA A 564 -22.33 10.51 14.01
CA ALA A 564 -22.75 10.29 12.63
C ALA A 564 -24.03 9.42 12.56
N PHE A 565 -24.10 8.34 13.35
CA PHE A 565 -25.18 7.36 13.34
C PHE A 565 -26.47 7.78 14.09
N LYS A 566 -26.53 9.01 14.62
CA LYS A 566 -27.73 9.65 15.20
C LYS A 566 -28.46 8.87 16.31
N ASN A 567 -27.80 7.95 17.02
CA ASN A 567 -28.38 7.32 18.20
C ASN A 567 -28.64 8.35 19.30
N ARG A 568 -29.77 8.22 20.00
CA ARG A 568 -30.12 9.11 21.12
C ARG A 568 -29.16 8.87 22.29
N LEU A 569 -28.50 9.93 22.74
CA LEU A 569 -27.48 9.87 23.78
C LEU A 569 -28.03 9.33 25.11
N GLU A 570 -29.21 9.79 25.51
CA GLU A 570 -29.88 9.38 26.75
C GLU A 570 -30.20 7.88 26.72
N SER A 571 -30.60 7.34 25.56
CA SER A 571 -30.85 5.91 25.38
C SER A 571 -29.57 5.09 25.56
N ILE A 572 -28.47 5.50 24.92
CA ILE A 572 -27.17 4.82 25.04
C ILE A 572 -26.65 4.89 26.48
N ALA A 573 -26.72 6.05 27.14
CA ALA A 573 -26.30 6.21 28.52
C ALA A 573 -27.11 5.31 29.48
N LYS A 574 -28.43 5.24 29.30
CA LYS A 574 -29.31 4.36 30.07
C LYS A 574 -28.98 2.88 29.87
N LEU A 575 -28.71 2.45 28.64
CA LEU A 575 -28.33 1.07 28.35
C LEU A 575 -26.99 0.71 29.01
N TRP A 576 -26.01 1.61 28.98
CA TRP A 576 -24.74 1.41 29.68
C TRP A 576 -24.93 1.29 31.20
N ALA A 577 -25.73 2.17 31.81
CA ALA A 577 -26.07 2.07 33.23
C ALA A 577 -26.75 0.74 33.56
N GLU A 578 -27.70 0.31 32.73
CA GLU A 578 -28.38 -0.96 32.91
C GLU A 578 -27.41 -2.15 32.87
N ILE A 579 -26.50 -2.19 31.88
CA ILE A 579 -25.54 -3.28 31.71
C ILE A 579 -24.51 -3.28 32.84
N LEU A 580 -23.94 -2.13 33.17
CA LEU A 580 -22.82 -2.05 34.11
C LEU A 580 -23.24 -2.20 35.57
N LEU A 581 -24.40 -1.65 35.92
CA LEU A 581 -24.87 -1.63 37.31
C LEU A 581 -25.73 -2.85 37.65
N LYS A 582 -26.28 -3.61 36.69
CA LYS A 582 -27.13 -4.77 37.05
C LYS A 582 -26.37 -6.10 36.98
N PRO A 583 -26.77 -7.09 37.79
CA PRO A 583 -26.41 -8.48 37.54
C PRO A 583 -26.80 -8.97 36.15
N LEU A 584 -26.02 -9.89 35.60
CA LEU A 584 -26.30 -10.57 34.32
C LEU A 584 -27.44 -11.59 34.46
N SER A 585 -27.45 -12.30 35.58
CA SER A 585 -28.48 -13.24 35.98
C SER A 585 -28.80 -13.02 37.47
N PRO A 586 -30.00 -13.43 37.93
CA PRO A 586 -30.35 -13.39 39.34
C PRO A 586 -29.38 -14.16 40.25
N ASP A 587 -28.70 -15.17 39.71
CA ASP A 587 -27.75 -16.00 40.44
C ASP A 587 -26.39 -15.31 40.64
N LEU A 588 -26.08 -14.29 39.84
CA LEU A 588 -24.88 -13.47 39.99
C LEU A 588 -25.16 -12.33 40.99
N ASN A 589 -24.73 -12.49 42.23
CA ASN A 589 -24.88 -11.45 43.28
C ASN A 589 -23.96 -10.22 43.10
N THR A 590 -23.53 -9.91 41.88
CA THR A 590 -22.57 -8.84 41.59
C THR A 590 -22.84 -8.15 40.26
N GLN A 591 -22.55 -6.85 40.21
CA GLN A 591 -22.72 -5.99 39.04
C GLN A 591 -21.61 -6.22 38.02
N GLN A 592 -21.84 -5.86 36.74
CA GLN A 592 -20.85 -6.06 35.68
C GLN A 592 -19.62 -5.17 35.82
N ARG A 593 -19.79 -3.97 36.38
CA ARG A 593 -18.67 -3.04 36.61
C ARG A 593 -17.53 -3.63 37.44
N HIS A 594 -17.82 -4.59 38.31
CA HIS A 594 -16.83 -5.21 39.20
C HIS A 594 -15.87 -6.18 38.47
N ALA A 595 -16.06 -6.38 37.17
CA ALA A 595 -15.06 -7.04 36.34
C ALA A 595 -13.88 -6.14 35.96
N PHE A 596 -13.94 -4.84 36.27
CA PHE A 596 -12.90 -3.86 35.96
C PHE A 596 -12.56 -3.03 37.19
N GLN A 597 -11.34 -2.52 37.27
CA GLN A 597 -10.96 -1.60 38.34
C GLN A 597 -11.52 -0.21 38.09
N HIS A 598 -11.36 0.31 36.87
CA HIS A 598 -11.84 1.62 36.44
C HIS A 598 -12.57 1.54 35.10
N ILE A 599 -13.67 2.28 34.98
CA ILE A 599 -14.46 2.44 33.75
C ILE A 599 -14.61 3.93 33.49
N TRP A 600 -14.08 4.41 32.37
CA TRP A 600 -14.14 5.81 31.98
C TRP A 600 -15.08 6.00 30.80
N PHE A 601 -16.06 6.91 30.94
CA PHE A 601 -16.85 7.41 29.82
C PHE A 601 -16.19 8.67 29.26
N LEU A 602 -15.59 8.54 28.08
CA LEU A 602 -14.81 9.59 27.42
C LEU A 602 -15.67 10.36 26.40
N SER A 603 -15.52 11.68 26.38
CA SER A 603 -16.11 12.56 25.37
C SER A 603 -15.36 13.88 25.29
N GLY A 604 -15.28 14.49 24.10
CA GLY A 604 -14.73 15.84 23.93
C GLY A 604 -15.62 16.95 24.52
N THR A 605 -16.90 16.66 24.78
CA THR A 605 -17.89 17.64 25.23
C THR A 605 -18.50 17.27 26.59
N ASP A 606 -18.46 18.21 27.53
CA ASP A 606 -19.06 18.05 28.87
C ASP A 606 -20.57 17.83 28.85
N GLN A 607 -21.27 18.39 27.86
CA GLN A 607 -22.71 18.16 27.75
C GLN A 607 -23.05 16.68 27.63
N LYS A 608 -22.25 15.92 26.86
CA LYS A 608 -22.46 14.48 26.73
C LYS A 608 -22.14 13.75 28.03
N LEU A 609 -21.06 14.15 28.71
CA LEU A 609 -20.63 13.56 29.98
C LEU A 609 -21.69 13.70 31.07
N ARG A 610 -22.32 14.88 31.19
CA ARG A 610 -23.41 15.11 32.16
C ARG A 610 -24.61 14.18 31.96
N VAL A 611 -24.87 13.71 30.74
CA VAL A 611 -25.94 12.74 30.49
C VAL A 611 -25.56 11.36 31.02
N PHE A 612 -24.30 10.96 30.87
CA PHE A 612 -23.78 9.73 31.48
C PHE A 612 -23.79 9.80 33.00
N GLU A 613 -23.30 10.89 33.61
CA GLU A 613 -23.33 11.09 35.06
C GLU A 613 -24.73 10.89 35.63
N ARG A 614 -25.72 11.60 35.07
CA ARG A 614 -27.12 11.46 35.47
C ARG A 614 -27.65 10.05 35.32
N ALA A 615 -27.29 9.34 34.24
CA ALA A 615 -27.75 7.98 34.02
C ALA A 615 -27.20 7.00 35.07
N PHE A 616 -25.95 7.18 35.51
CA PHE A 616 -25.37 6.35 36.56
C PHE A 616 -25.87 6.73 37.96
N ASP A 617 -26.10 8.02 38.24
CA ASP A 617 -26.62 8.48 39.54
C ASP A 617 -28.08 8.02 39.75
N LEU A 618 -28.95 8.18 38.75
CA LEU A 618 -30.37 7.80 38.85
C LEU A 618 -30.59 6.30 39.11
N ASP A 619 -29.70 5.43 38.59
CA ASP A 619 -29.78 3.98 38.81
C ASP A 619 -29.13 3.55 40.13
N ILE A 620 -28.27 4.39 40.73
CA ILE A 620 -27.71 4.19 42.08
C ILE A 620 -28.75 4.59 43.13
N ASP A 621 -29.45 5.72 42.96
CA ASP A 621 -30.47 6.22 43.89
C ASP A 621 -31.71 5.33 43.95
N GLN A 622 -32.05 4.58 42.90
CA GLN A 622 -33.13 3.58 42.94
C GLN A 622 -32.80 2.33 43.79
N ARG A 623 -31.61 2.27 44.42
CA ARG A 623 -31.11 1.11 45.18
C ARG A 623 -30.71 1.42 46.62
N LEU A 624 -30.70 2.69 47.01
CA LEU A 624 -30.69 3.12 48.41
C LEU A 624 -32.13 3.13 48.92
#